data_AF-A0A2G0WIN5-F1
#
_entry.id   AF-A0A2G0WIN5-F1
#
_cell.length_a   1.000
_cell.length_b   1.000
_cell.length_c   1.000
_cell.angle_alpha   90.00
_cell.angle_beta   90.00
_cell.angle_gamma   90.00
#
_symmetry.space_group_name_H-M   'P 1'
#
loop_
_entity.id
_entity.type
_entity.pdbx_description
1 polymer ?
#
loop_
_entity_poly.entity_id
_entity_poly.type
_entity_poly.pdbx_seq_one_letter_code
_entity_poly.pdbx_strand_id
1 'polypeptide(L)'
;MKSVFIREIGIHPWDQPHGCNDENYITITLLNQNYEGAWKTWCEFSSPLTKKFNTLVHWHTRLTPYLNKTQEYVSKKEFSKKAKAGDIFRKNELTGIYSKIVQLNTDPFCIDPMRMTDYRTSITIMQKNSVNLENLWQQLCNLTDISNTDDFKLILSEKSSISFRFYDTETYGAAQAICHSEHLPLLNKIITEMKIEEISQNDVYAYLHS
;
A
#
# COMPACT_ATOMS: atom_id res chain seq x y z
N MET A 1 -20.82 7.31 6.75
CA MET A 1 -21.27 5.92 6.97
C MET A 1 -20.22 5.11 7.71
N LYS A 2 -20.61 3.97 8.29
CA LYS A 2 -19.64 3.02 8.87
C LYS A 2 -18.92 2.28 7.75
N SER A 3 -17.63 2.07 7.92
CA SER A 3 -16.84 1.26 7.00
C SER A 3 -17.22 -0.22 7.13
N VAL A 4 -17.06 -0.96 6.05
CA VAL A 4 -17.21 -2.42 5.98
C VAL A 4 -15.88 -3.02 5.52
N PHE A 5 -15.74 -4.34 5.60
CA PHE A 5 -14.58 -5.01 5.03
C PHE A 5 -14.95 -6.27 4.24
N ILE A 6 -14.04 -6.64 3.34
CA ILE A 6 -14.07 -7.89 2.59
C ILE A 6 -12.77 -8.62 2.87
N ARG A 7 -12.84 -9.94 2.96
CA ARG A 7 -11.68 -10.81 3.12
C ARG A 7 -11.66 -11.87 2.04
N GLU A 8 -10.52 -12.00 1.39
CA GLU A 8 -10.32 -12.93 0.28
C GLU A 8 -9.02 -13.73 0.51
N ILE A 9 -9.09 -15.04 0.27
CA ILE A 9 -7.92 -15.92 0.32
C ILE A 9 -7.07 -15.69 -0.93
N GLY A 10 -5.80 -15.35 -0.73
CA GLY A 10 -4.86 -15.03 -1.79
C GLY A 10 -4.66 -13.54 -2.03
N ILE A 11 -4.15 -13.20 -3.21
CA ILE A 11 -3.81 -11.83 -3.65
C ILE A 11 -4.91 -11.36 -4.60
N HIS A 12 -5.77 -10.46 -4.15
CA HIS A 12 -6.92 -9.93 -4.92
C HIS A 12 -6.89 -8.40 -4.98
N PRO A 13 -6.02 -7.80 -5.80
CA PRO A 13 -5.90 -6.35 -5.85
C PRO A 13 -7.21 -5.71 -6.33
N TRP A 14 -7.69 -4.68 -5.64
CA TRP A 14 -9.03 -4.10 -5.86
C TRP A 14 -9.24 -3.58 -7.29
N ASP A 15 -8.17 -3.12 -7.94
CA ASP A 15 -8.17 -2.59 -9.30
C ASP A 15 -8.03 -3.66 -10.39
N GLN A 16 -7.87 -4.93 -10.02
CA GLN A 16 -7.58 -6.02 -10.95
C GLN A 16 -8.77 -6.99 -11.06
N PRO A 17 -9.18 -7.38 -12.29
CA PRO A 17 -10.32 -8.27 -12.48
C PRO A 17 -10.03 -9.72 -12.08
N HIS A 18 -8.75 -10.08 -11.95
CA HIS A 18 -8.31 -11.42 -11.63
C HIS A 18 -7.30 -11.36 -10.49
N GLY A 19 -7.65 -11.95 -9.36
CA GLY A 19 -6.70 -12.26 -8.30
C GLY A 19 -6.11 -13.67 -8.43
N CYS A 20 -5.32 -14.04 -7.44
CA CYS A 20 -4.70 -15.35 -7.31
C CYS A 20 -5.12 -15.96 -5.98
N ASN A 21 -5.67 -17.19 -5.98
CA ASN A 21 -6.12 -17.92 -4.79
C ASN A 21 -4.99 -18.64 -4.04
N ASP A 22 -3.79 -18.04 -3.99
CA ASP A 22 -2.65 -18.62 -3.25
C ASP A 22 -2.89 -18.53 -1.74
N GLU A 23 -3.15 -19.67 -1.08
CA GLU A 23 -3.48 -19.76 0.35
C GLU A 23 -2.38 -19.24 1.28
N ASN A 24 -1.16 -19.04 0.77
CA ASN A 24 -0.09 -18.38 1.53
C ASN A 24 -0.35 -16.90 1.76
N TYR A 25 -1.29 -16.30 1.04
CA TYR A 25 -1.62 -14.89 1.12
C TYR A 25 -3.07 -14.67 1.54
N ILE A 26 -3.32 -13.47 2.05
CA ILE A 26 -4.65 -12.97 2.35
C ILE A 26 -4.75 -11.53 1.88
N THR A 27 -5.93 -11.18 1.36
CA THR A 27 -6.31 -9.81 1.04
C THR A 27 -7.46 -9.37 1.92
N ILE A 28 -7.33 -8.20 2.54
CA ILE A 28 -8.39 -7.54 3.30
C ILE A 28 -8.62 -6.17 2.67
N THR A 29 -9.86 -5.89 2.29
CA THR A 29 -10.25 -4.60 1.70
C THR A 29 -11.19 -3.90 2.68
N LEU A 30 -10.79 -2.74 3.18
CA LEU A 30 -11.62 -1.83 3.97
C LEU A 30 -12.31 -0.86 3.01
N LEU A 31 -13.64 -0.74 3.09
CA LEU A 31 -14.44 0.08 2.19
C LEU A 31 -15.22 1.14 2.97
N ASN A 32 -15.31 2.32 2.36
CA ASN A 32 -16.19 3.39 2.79
C ASN A 32 -16.74 4.14 1.56
N GLN A 33 -17.88 4.82 1.70
CA GLN A 33 -18.48 5.61 0.62
C GLN A 33 -17.70 6.89 0.26
N ASN A 34 -16.60 7.17 0.96
CA ASN A 34 -15.64 8.19 0.54
C ASN A 34 -14.22 7.85 1.02
N TYR A 35 -13.22 8.46 0.38
CA TYR A 35 -11.83 8.21 0.69
C TYR A 35 -11.42 8.63 2.10
N GLU A 36 -11.95 9.73 2.62
CA GLU A 36 -11.66 10.20 3.98
C GLU A 36 -12.08 9.17 5.04
N GLY A 37 -13.25 8.56 4.87
CA GLY A 37 -13.77 7.51 5.75
C GLY A 37 -12.94 6.23 5.68
N ALA A 38 -12.57 5.82 4.47
CA ALA A 38 -11.69 4.65 4.27
C ALA A 38 -10.31 4.88 4.89
N TRP A 39 -9.74 6.08 4.70
CA TRP A 39 -8.47 6.49 5.30
C TRP A 39 -8.53 6.47 6.82
N LYS A 40 -9.57 7.07 7.42
CA LYS A 40 -9.75 7.06 8.88
C LYS A 40 -9.82 5.64 9.43
N THR A 41 -10.59 4.76 8.78
CA THR A 41 -10.66 3.34 9.18
C THR A 41 -9.32 2.65 9.01
N TRP A 42 -8.56 2.93 7.95
CA TRP A 42 -7.21 2.39 7.80
C TRP A 42 -6.27 2.88 8.91
N CYS A 43 -6.32 4.14 9.31
CA CYS A 43 -5.51 4.66 10.41
C CYS A 43 -5.82 3.93 11.73
N GLU A 44 -7.10 3.76 12.04
CA GLU A 44 -7.56 3.02 13.22
C GLU A 44 -7.15 1.54 13.16
N PHE A 45 -7.26 0.89 11.99
CA PHE A 45 -6.83 -0.49 11.76
C PHE A 45 -5.32 -0.68 11.86
N SER A 46 -4.56 0.29 11.35
CA SER A 46 -3.10 0.22 11.27
C SER A 46 -2.42 0.62 12.58
N SER A 47 -3.05 1.48 13.38
CA SER A 47 -2.50 1.94 14.68
C SER A 47 -2.09 0.79 15.62
N PRO A 48 -2.88 -0.26 15.85
CA PRO A 48 -2.44 -1.39 16.67
C PRO A 48 -1.36 -2.24 15.98
N LEU A 49 -1.30 -2.27 14.64
CA LEU A 49 -0.27 -3.01 13.90
C LEU A 49 1.12 -2.42 14.13
N THR A 50 1.25 -1.10 14.28
CA THR A 50 2.56 -0.43 14.42
C THR A 50 3.32 -0.82 15.67
N LYS A 51 2.62 -1.37 16.69
CA LYS A 51 3.24 -1.98 17.88
C LYS A 51 4.09 -3.21 17.53
N LYS A 52 3.70 -3.96 16.50
CA LYS A 52 4.42 -5.15 16.01
C LYS A 52 5.25 -4.83 14.78
N PHE A 53 4.74 -3.99 13.88
CA PHE A 53 5.37 -3.59 12.64
C PHE A 53 5.82 -2.13 12.74
N ASN A 54 6.99 -1.93 13.31
CA ASN A 54 7.48 -0.61 13.71
C ASN A 54 8.12 0.20 12.58
N THR A 55 8.17 -0.34 11.36
CA THR A 55 8.72 0.37 10.21
C THR A 55 7.65 0.48 9.13
N LEU A 56 7.45 1.70 8.65
CA LEU A 56 6.51 2.01 7.57
C LEU A 56 7.27 2.74 6.46
N VAL A 57 7.21 2.17 5.26
CA VAL A 57 7.94 2.65 4.09
C VAL A 57 6.95 2.85 2.96
N HIS A 58 7.15 3.88 2.16
CA HIS A 58 6.39 4.11 0.95
C HIS A 58 7.31 4.03 -0.25
N TRP A 59 7.02 3.08 -1.13
CA TRP A 59 7.67 2.97 -2.43
C TRP A 59 6.78 3.60 -3.48
N HIS A 60 7.39 4.34 -4.40
CA HIS A 60 6.71 4.91 -5.55
C HIS A 60 7.63 4.96 -6.76
N THR A 61 7.14 4.55 -7.92
CA THR A 61 7.86 4.59 -9.20
C THR A 61 7.19 5.53 -10.21
N ARG A 62 7.84 5.78 -11.34
CA ARG A 62 7.21 6.48 -12.48
C ARG A 62 6.91 5.46 -13.56
N LEU A 63 5.80 5.64 -14.29
CA LEU A 63 5.51 4.81 -15.46
C LEU A 63 6.53 5.00 -16.59
N THR A 64 7.11 6.20 -16.69
CA THR A 64 8.05 6.55 -17.77
C THR A 64 9.26 7.32 -17.27
N PRO A 65 10.39 7.24 -18.00
CA PRO A 65 11.54 8.11 -17.79
C PRO A 65 11.19 9.60 -17.88
N TYR A 66 12.10 10.45 -17.41
CA TYR A 66 12.02 11.89 -17.65
C TYR A 66 12.23 12.19 -19.14
N LEU A 67 11.44 13.12 -19.68
CA LEU A 67 11.54 13.53 -21.08
C LEU A 67 12.80 14.38 -21.34
N ASN A 68 13.29 15.08 -20.31
CA ASN A 68 14.47 15.93 -20.41
C ASN A 68 15.19 16.09 -19.06
N LYS A 69 16.43 16.60 -19.14
CA LYS A 69 17.30 16.82 -17.98
C LYS A 69 16.78 17.88 -17.01
N THR A 70 16.02 18.86 -17.48
CA THR A 70 15.42 19.89 -16.62
C THR A 70 14.38 19.29 -15.69
N GLN A 71 13.48 18.45 -16.20
CA GLN A 71 12.47 17.75 -15.38
C GLN A 71 13.14 16.82 -14.35
N GLU A 72 14.17 16.09 -14.78
CA GLU A 72 14.96 15.22 -13.91
C GLU A 72 15.61 16.03 -12.77
N TYR A 73 16.25 17.16 -13.09
CA TYR A 73 16.89 18.05 -12.13
C TYR A 73 15.90 18.66 -11.14
N VAL A 74 14.78 19.18 -11.63
CA VAL A 74 13.72 19.76 -10.76
C VAL A 74 13.20 18.72 -9.79
N SER A 75 12.95 17.49 -10.25
CA SER A 75 12.45 16.42 -9.39
C SER A 75 13.46 16.01 -8.32
N LYS A 76 14.75 15.89 -8.69
CA LYS A 76 15.83 15.64 -7.73
C LYS A 76 15.89 16.74 -6.67
N LYS A 77 15.82 18.00 -7.09
CA LYS A 77 15.85 19.15 -6.19
C LYS A 77 14.65 19.17 -5.24
N GLU A 78 13.45 18.92 -5.74
CA GLU A 78 12.23 18.88 -4.91
C GLU A 78 12.25 17.71 -3.92
N PHE A 79 12.77 16.55 -4.33
CA PHE A 79 12.97 15.42 -3.43
C PHE A 79 13.98 15.77 -2.33
N SER A 80 15.17 16.27 -2.68
CA SER A 80 16.22 16.60 -1.71
C SER A 80 15.81 17.63 -0.65
N LYS A 81 14.86 18.53 -0.96
CA LYS A 81 14.31 19.49 0.02
C LYS A 81 13.49 18.82 1.13
N LYS A 82 12.88 17.66 0.85
CA LYS A 82 11.93 16.98 1.73
C LYS A 82 12.46 15.64 2.26
N ALA A 83 13.51 15.11 1.63
CA ALA A 83 14.10 13.82 1.95
C ALA A 83 14.69 13.82 3.36
N LYS A 84 14.46 12.73 4.08
CA LYS A 84 15.13 12.41 5.35
C LYS A 84 16.39 11.59 5.07
N ALA A 85 17.25 11.48 6.08
CA ALA A 85 18.41 10.61 6.01
C ALA A 85 17.97 9.16 5.76
N GLY A 86 18.55 8.53 4.74
CA GLY A 86 18.22 7.16 4.33
C GLY A 86 17.16 7.05 3.24
N ASP A 87 16.38 8.10 2.98
CA ASP A 87 15.41 8.07 1.86
C ASP A 87 16.15 7.94 0.52
N ILE A 88 15.56 7.18 -0.40
CA ILE A 88 16.14 6.87 -1.72
C ILE A 88 15.32 7.55 -2.80
N PHE A 89 16.00 8.20 -3.74
CA PHE A 89 15.44 8.59 -5.03
C PHE A 89 16.47 8.33 -6.10
N ARG A 90 16.28 7.26 -6.86
CA ARG A 90 17.29 6.76 -7.79
C ARG A 90 16.68 6.30 -9.10
N LYS A 91 17.47 6.48 -10.15
CA LYS A 91 17.20 5.96 -11.48
C LYS A 91 17.59 4.49 -11.56
N ASN A 92 16.77 3.67 -12.17
CA ASN A 92 17.18 2.37 -12.68
C ASN A 92 17.89 2.59 -14.03
N GLU A 93 19.12 2.11 -14.18
CA GLU A 93 19.90 2.35 -15.41
C GLU A 93 19.44 1.51 -16.61
N LEU A 94 18.76 0.38 -16.38
CA LEU A 94 18.20 -0.46 -17.45
C LEU A 94 16.94 0.18 -18.03
N THR A 95 16.01 0.61 -17.18
CA THR A 95 14.70 1.12 -17.62
C THR A 95 14.69 2.63 -17.83
N GLY A 96 15.66 3.36 -17.28
CA GLY A 96 15.68 4.82 -17.30
C GLY A 96 14.72 5.47 -16.29
N ILE A 97 13.95 4.67 -15.56
CA ILE A 97 12.86 5.10 -14.69
C ILE A 97 13.37 5.42 -13.29
N TYR A 98 12.82 6.47 -12.68
CA TYR A 98 13.10 6.82 -11.30
C TYR A 98 12.07 6.21 -10.37
N SER A 99 12.56 5.64 -9.26
CA SER A 99 11.75 5.26 -8.12
C SER A 99 12.25 5.95 -6.85
N LYS A 100 11.33 6.16 -5.91
CA LYS A 100 11.61 6.67 -4.58
C LYS A 100 11.16 5.68 -3.52
N ILE A 101 11.93 5.63 -2.44
CA ILE A 101 11.58 4.92 -1.21
C ILE A 101 11.76 5.93 -0.09
N VAL A 102 10.68 6.18 0.66
CA VAL A 102 10.71 7.11 1.79
C VAL A 102 10.19 6.44 3.05
N GLN A 103 10.81 6.74 4.18
CA GLN A 103 10.31 6.29 5.47
C GLN A 103 9.18 7.21 5.96
N LEU A 104 8.02 6.62 6.19
CA LEU A 104 6.84 7.34 6.68
C LEU A 104 6.88 7.49 8.20
N ASN A 105 5.99 8.34 8.72
CA ASN A 105 5.68 8.32 10.14
C ASN A 105 5.06 6.96 10.49
N THR A 106 5.47 6.37 11.60
CA THR A 106 4.91 5.10 12.08
C THR A 106 3.52 5.28 12.67
N ASP A 107 3.15 6.49 13.10
CA ASP A 107 1.78 6.84 13.42
C ASP A 107 0.97 7.08 12.13
N PRO A 108 -0.02 6.23 11.80
CA PRO A 108 -0.82 6.36 10.59
C PRO A 108 -1.57 7.69 10.50
N PHE A 109 -1.98 8.26 11.64
CA PHE A 109 -2.72 9.52 11.68
C PHE A 109 -1.87 10.74 11.31
N CYS A 110 -0.54 10.60 11.33
CA CYS A 110 0.40 11.65 10.95
C CYS A 110 0.80 11.60 9.46
N ILE A 111 0.18 10.73 8.67
CA ILE A 111 0.47 10.56 7.24
C ILE A 111 -0.55 11.37 6.43
N ASP A 112 -0.04 12.07 5.41
CA ASP A 112 -0.85 12.82 4.45
C ASP A 112 -1.55 11.85 3.47
N PRO A 113 -2.89 11.70 3.53
CA PRO A 113 -3.64 10.75 2.70
C PRO A 113 -3.51 11.00 1.21
N MET A 114 -3.28 12.26 0.80
CA MET A 114 -3.18 12.64 -0.61
C MET A 114 -1.92 12.10 -1.29
N ARG A 115 -0.94 11.61 -0.51
CA ARG A 115 0.29 11.01 -1.03
C ARG A 115 0.17 9.52 -1.35
N MET A 116 -0.98 8.92 -1.04
CA MET A 116 -1.16 7.47 -1.06
C MET A 116 -2.07 6.97 -2.19
N THR A 117 -2.66 7.89 -2.96
CA THR A 117 -3.73 7.59 -3.93
C THR A 117 -3.23 7.06 -5.28
N ASP A 118 -1.91 7.10 -5.55
CA ASP A 118 -1.31 6.62 -6.80
C ASP A 118 -1.12 5.08 -6.79
N TYR A 119 -2.21 4.32 -6.69
CA TYR A 119 -2.17 2.88 -6.41
C TYR A 119 -1.37 2.06 -7.45
N ARG A 120 -1.36 2.45 -8.73
CA ARG A 120 -0.63 1.71 -9.79
C ARG A 120 0.88 1.84 -9.67
N THR A 121 1.36 2.94 -9.12
CA THR A 121 2.79 3.26 -9.09
C THR A 121 3.32 3.41 -7.68
N SER A 122 2.50 3.13 -6.66
CA SER A 122 2.91 3.25 -5.27
C SER A 122 2.33 2.17 -4.39
N ILE A 123 3.08 1.86 -3.33
CA ILE A 123 2.64 0.95 -2.30
C ILE A 123 3.29 1.33 -0.97
N THR A 124 2.52 1.18 0.10
CA THR A 124 3.02 1.33 1.46
C THR A 124 3.31 -0.04 2.04
N ILE A 125 4.47 -0.23 2.64
CA ILE A 125 4.93 -1.50 3.18
C ILE A 125 5.23 -1.30 4.66
N MET A 126 4.58 -2.09 5.50
CA MET A 126 4.78 -2.13 6.94
C MET A 126 5.55 -3.40 7.30
N GLN A 127 6.65 -3.29 8.05
CA GLN A 127 7.55 -4.40 8.36
C GLN A 127 7.88 -4.46 9.86
N LYS A 128 8.12 -5.69 10.36
CA LYS A 128 8.39 -5.97 11.78
C LYS A 128 9.72 -5.40 12.28
N ASN A 129 10.73 -5.39 11.42
CA ASN A 129 12.09 -5.00 11.73
C ASN A 129 12.50 -3.77 10.91
N SER A 130 13.61 -3.16 11.30
CA SER A 130 14.24 -2.09 10.51
C SER A 130 14.50 -2.56 9.09
N VAL A 131 14.01 -1.80 8.14
CA VAL A 131 14.11 -2.13 6.72
C VAL A 131 15.41 -1.59 6.16
N ASN A 132 16.20 -2.45 5.52
CA ASN A 132 17.27 -1.97 4.67
C ASN A 132 16.65 -1.42 3.39
N LEU A 133 16.49 -0.10 3.32
CA LEU A 133 15.87 0.58 2.18
C LEU A 133 16.62 0.33 0.87
N GLU A 134 17.94 0.10 0.93
CA GLU A 134 18.74 -0.21 -0.27
C GLU A 134 18.39 -1.61 -0.81
N ASN A 135 18.23 -2.61 0.05
CA ASN A 135 17.80 -3.95 -0.36
C ASN A 135 16.37 -3.91 -0.94
N LEU A 136 15.47 -3.17 -0.28
CA LEU A 136 14.11 -2.98 -0.77
C LEU A 136 14.10 -2.25 -2.13
N TRP A 137 14.97 -1.25 -2.31
CA TRP A 137 15.13 -0.57 -3.59
C TRP A 137 15.62 -1.54 -4.67
N GLN A 138 16.67 -2.32 -4.41
CA GLN A 138 17.19 -3.29 -5.39
C GLN A 138 16.14 -4.32 -5.78
N GLN A 139 15.30 -4.75 -4.84
CA GLN A 139 14.20 -5.67 -5.09
C GLN A 139 13.13 -5.04 -6.00
N LEU A 140 12.75 -3.78 -5.75
CA LEU A 140 11.62 -3.14 -6.42
C LEU A 140 12.01 -2.25 -7.61
N CYS A 141 13.29 -1.97 -7.85
CA CYS A 141 13.72 -0.97 -8.83
C CYS A 141 13.40 -1.35 -10.28
N ASN A 142 13.13 -2.63 -10.56
CA ASN A 142 12.73 -3.10 -11.88
C ASN A 142 11.22 -2.99 -12.12
N LEU A 143 10.42 -2.73 -11.09
CA LEU A 143 8.98 -2.53 -11.24
C LEU A 143 8.68 -1.13 -11.80
N THR A 144 8.02 -1.10 -12.95
CA THR A 144 7.51 0.13 -13.59
C THR A 144 6.16 0.55 -13.03
N ASP A 145 5.43 -0.43 -12.50
CA ASP A 145 4.09 -0.34 -11.92
C ASP A 145 3.81 -1.63 -11.14
N ILE A 146 2.66 -1.69 -10.46
CA ILE A 146 2.16 -2.84 -9.73
C ILE A 146 0.88 -3.29 -10.46
N SER A 147 1.05 -4.25 -11.36
CA SER A 147 0.06 -4.59 -12.39
C SER A 147 -0.48 -6.01 -12.25
N ASN A 148 0.23 -6.89 -11.55
CA ASN A 148 -0.12 -8.30 -11.44
C ASN A 148 0.21 -8.87 -10.05
N THR A 149 -0.23 -10.11 -9.79
CA THR A 149 -0.05 -10.77 -8.49
C THR A 149 1.41 -11.15 -8.19
N ASP A 150 2.25 -11.34 -9.20
CA ASP A 150 3.67 -11.65 -8.98
C ASP A 150 4.45 -10.42 -8.52
N ASP A 151 4.05 -9.22 -8.91
CA ASP A 151 4.57 -7.96 -8.34
C ASP A 151 4.31 -7.91 -6.82
N PHE A 152 3.12 -8.32 -6.38
CA PHE A 152 2.80 -8.42 -4.95
C PHE A 152 3.61 -9.49 -4.23
N LYS A 153 3.83 -10.66 -4.85
CA LYS A 153 4.71 -11.69 -4.28
C LYS A 153 6.14 -11.18 -4.14
N LEU A 154 6.62 -10.39 -5.09
CA LEU A 154 7.92 -9.72 -4.99
C LEU A 154 7.93 -8.72 -3.84
N ILE A 155 6.93 -7.83 -3.75
CA ILE A 155 6.80 -6.84 -2.65
C ILE A 155 6.74 -7.53 -1.27
N LEU A 156 6.04 -8.66 -1.20
CA LEU A 156 5.83 -9.46 0.00
C LEU A 156 6.81 -10.65 0.07
N SER A 157 7.99 -10.56 -0.53
CA SER A 157 9.04 -11.59 -0.42
C SER A 157 9.37 -11.90 1.05
N GLU A 158 9.42 -10.85 1.87
CA GLU A 158 9.60 -10.92 3.30
C GLU A 158 8.27 -11.23 4.01
N LYS A 159 8.17 -12.43 4.60
CA LYS A 159 6.95 -12.89 5.31
C LYS A 159 6.46 -11.94 6.38
N SER A 160 7.38 -11.22 7.02
CA SER A 160 7.08 -10.24 8.08
C SER A 160 6.56 -8.89 7.58
N SER A 161 6.08 -8.82 6.34
CA SER A 161 5.60 -7.59 5.69
C SER A 161 4.10 -7.61 5.46
N ILE A 162 3.48 -6.44 5.58
CA ILE A 162 2.11 -6.16 5.16
C ILE A 162 2.18 -5.01 4.17
N SER A 163 1.57 -5.19 3.01
CA SER A 163 1.46 -4.14 2.01
C SER A 163 0.09 -3.47 2.07
N PHE A 164 0.05 -2.18 1.79
CA PHE A 164 -1.13 -1.33 1.82
C PHE A 164 -1.25 -0.52 0.53
N ARG A 165 -2.45 -0.56 -0.07
CA ARG A 165 -2.83 0.27 -1.23
C ARG A 165 -4.12 1.00 -0.95
N PHE A 166 -4.27 2.15 -1.59
CA PHE A 166 -5.36 3.08 -1.33
C PHE A 166 -5.98 3.51 -2.64
N TYR A 167 -7.30 3.52 -2.68
CA TYR A 167 -8.08 3.84 -3.87
C TYR A 167 -9.04 4.95 -3.51
N ASP A 168 -8.81 6.11 -4.12
CA ASP A 168 -9.69 7.26 -4.08
C ASP A 168 -10.46 7.28 -5.40
N THR A 169 -11.75 6.98 -5.33
CA THR A 169 -12.64 6.95 -6.49
C THR A 169 -13.76 7.98 -6.32
N GLU A 170 -14.45 8.32 -7.40
CA GLU A 170 -15.52 9.31 -7.37
C GLU A 170 -16.68 8.91 -6.44
N THR A 171 -16.90 7.60 -6.23
CA THR A 171 -18.06 7.09 -5.49
C THR A 171 -17.71 6.40 -4.18
N TYR A 172 -16.44 6.07 -3.94
CA TYR A 172 -16.01 5.39 -2.73
C TYR A 172 -14.51 5.50 -2.46
N GLY A 173 -14.13 5.18 -1.23
CA GLY A 173 -12.76 4.96 -0.80
C GLY A 173 -12.51 3.50 -0.47
N ALA A 174 -11.34 2.98 -0.83
CA ALA A 174 -10.90 1.67 -0.40
C ALA A 174 -9.46 1.71 0.14
N ALA A 175 -9.20 0.97 1.21
CA ALA A 175 -7.86 0.72 1.73
C ALA A 175 -7.65 -0.78 1.81
N GLN A 176 -6.67 -1.29 1.08
CA GLN A 176 -6.43 -2.72 0.92
C GLN A 176 -5.13 -3.13 1.58
N ALA A 177 -5.20 -4.14 2.44
CA ALA A 177 -4.05 -4.80 3.05
C ALA A 177 -3.84 -6.16 2.39
N ILE A 178 -2.62 -6.43 1.89
CA ILE A 178 -2.23 -7.73 1.32
C ILE A 178 -0.98 -8.19 2.05
N CYS A 179 -1.02 -9.42 2.57
CA CYS A 179 0.09 -10.00 3.32
C CYS A 179 0.06 -11.53 3.31
N HIS A 180 1.09 -12.13 3.92
CA HIS A 180 1.08 -13.57 4.21
C HIS A 180 -0.04 -13.94 5.17
N SER A 181 -0.66 -15.10 4.97
CA SER A 181 -1.80 -15.61 5.74
C SER A 181 -1.47 -15.84 7.22
N GLU A 182 -0.19 -15.98 7.58
CA GLU A 182 0.28 -16.06 8.97
C GLU A 182 -0.13 -14.84 9.83
N HIS A 183 -0.41 -13.68 9.21
CA HIS A 183 -0.84 -12.48 9.92
C HIS A 183 -2.35 -12.44 10.15
N LEU A 184 -3.14 -13.30 9.50
CA LEU A 184 -4.60 -13.30 9.58
C LEU A 184 -5.16 -13.31 11.02
N PRO A 185 -4.63 -14.10 11.98
CA PRO A 185 -5.12 -14.06 13.36
C PRO A 185 -4.99 -12.68 14.01
N LEU A 186 -3.91 -11.96 13.72
CA LEU A 186 -3.69 -10.61 14.22
C LEU A 186 -4.66 -9.62 13.55
N LEU A 187 -4.83 -9.69 12.23
CA LEU A 187 -5.73 -8.79 11.49
C LEU A 187 -7.18 -8.98 11.93
N ASN A 188 -7.64 -10.23 12.06
CA ASN A 188 -8.99 -10.56 12.52
C ASN A 188 -9.27 -10.04 13.94
N LYS A 189 -8.29 -10.13 14.84
CA LYS A 189 -8.41 -9.58 16.20
C LYS A 189 -8.70 -8.08 16.15
N ILE A 190 -7.93 -7.33 15.37
CA ILE A 190 -8.08 -5.88 15.23
C ILE A 190 -9.43 -5.52 14.62
N ILE A 191 -9.83 -6.17 13.52
CA ILE A 191 -11.11 -5.93 12.85
C ILE A 191 -12.29 -6.18 13.81
N THR A 192 -12.21 -7.26 14.59
CA THR A 192 -13.24 -7.60 15.59
C THR A 192 -13.33 -6.54 16.69
N GLU A 193 -12.19 -6.06 17.20
CA GLU A 193 -12.14 -4.98 18.20
C GLU A 193 -12.73 -3.66 17.67
N MET A 194 -12.50 -3.37 16.38
CA MET A 194 -13.07 -2.22 15.68
C MET A 194 -14.56 -2.37 15.33
N LYS A 195 -15.11 -3.58 15.41
CA LYS A 195 -16.51 -3.90 15.07
C LYS A 195 -16.87 -3.51 13.63
N ILE A 196 -15.93 -3.71 12.69
CA ILE A 196 -16.18 -3.53 11.26
C ILE A 196 -16.98 -4.75 10.77
N GLU A 197 -18.05 -4.50 10.02
CA GLU A 197 -18.89 -5.54 9.44
C GLU A 197 -18.21 -6.16 8.22
N GLU A 198 -18.21 -7.49 8.16
CA GLU A 198 -17.79 -8.23 6.96
C GLU A 198 -18.95 -8.28 5.98
N ILE A 199 -18.71 -7.93 4.74
CA ILE A 199 -19.68 -8.08 3.64
C ILE A 199 -19.14 -9.03 2.58
N SER A 200 -20.04 -9.65 1.81
CA SER A 200 -19.62 -10.44 0.66
C SER A 200 -19.30 -9.53 -0.54
N GLN A 201 -18.53 -10.04 -1.51
CA GLN A 201 -18.24 -9.31 -2.75
C GLN A 201 -19.53 -8.90 -3.49
N ASN A 202 -20.61 -9.69 -3.36
CA ASN A 202 -21.90 -9.41 -4.01
C ASN A 202 -22.63 -8.22 -3.37
N ASP A 203 -22.34 -7.91 -2.10
CA ASP A 203 -23.02 -6.85 -1.35
C ASP A 203 -22.35 -5.48 -1.51
N VAL A 204 -21.16 -5.44 -2.13
CA VAL A 204 -20.38 -4.21 -2.34
C VAL A 204 -21.19 -3.15 -3.07
N TYR A 205 -21.85 -3.53 -4.17
CA TYR A 205 -22.63 -2.58 -4.97
C TYR A 205 -23.74 -1.94 -4.13
N ALA A 206 -24.47 -2.75 -3.36
CA ALA A 206 -25.55 -2.27 -2.49
C ALA A 206 -25.03 -1.34 -1.38
N TYR A 207 -23.89 -1.68 -0.76
CA TYR A 207 -23.25 -0.84 0.25
C TYR A 207 -22.85 0.53 -0.32
N LEU A 208 -22.20 0.55 -1.49
CA LEU A 208 -21.72 1.78 -2.11
C LEU A 208 -22.84 2.74 -2.56
N HIS A 209 -24.04 2.21 -2.81
CA HIS A 209 -25.20 2.99 -3.28
C HIS A 209 -26.31 3.16 -2.24
N SER A 210 -26.03 2.81 -0.97
CA SER A 210 -26.95 3.04 0.17
C SER A 210 -26.85 4.44 0.74
#